data_AF-A0A4R0P088-F1
#
_entry.id   AF-A0A4R0P088-F1
#
_cell.length_a   1.000
_cell.length_b   1.000
_cell.length_c   1.000
_cell.angle_alpha   90.00
_cell.angle_beta   90.00
_cell.angle_gamma   90.00
#
_symmetry.space_group_name_H-M   'P 1'
#
loop_
_entity.id
_entity.type
_entity.pdbx_description
1 polymer ?
#
loop_
_entity_poly.entity_id
_entity_poly.type
_entity_poly.pdbx_seq_one_letter_code
_entity_poly.pdbx_strand_id
1 'polypeptide(L)'
;MSGFDPNFSPFECLTCGKELFGRRDKKYCNDNCRNAGNRKSKGIDSWYEPLFIAQINAILKRNYKILKTEVTKHNGPTSVGRFYLIDKEFNFKYYTSILTTNAGTYHFIYDHGWRELEDGKIMIDEPKAGRTLRATFKEIGVRDGNGILPAKRKI
;
A
#
# COMPACT_ATOMS: atom_id res chain seq x y z
N MET A 1 -29.20 39.16 31.39
CA MET A 1 -28.98 37.94 30.59
C MET A 1 -27.60 37.38 30.95
N SER A 2 -27.54 36.56 31.99
CA SER A 2 -26.30 35.86 32.37
C SER A 2 -26.70 34.60 33.13
N GLY A 3 -26.98 33.53 32.37
CA GLY A 3 -27.05 32.19 32.93
C GLY A 3 -25.63 31.66 33.10
N PHE A 4 -24.96 32.08 34.16
CA PHE A 4 -23.73 31.43 34.60
C PHE A 4 -24.14 30.27 35.50
N ASP A 5 -24.20 29.07 34.95
CA ASP A 5 -24.42 27.86 35.75
C ASP A 5 -23.16 27.63 36.61
N PRO A 6 -23.25 27.72 37.95
CA PRO A 6 -22.10 27.66 38.86
C PRO A 6 -21.46 26.27 38.97
N ASN A 7 -22.00 25.28 38.27
CA ASN A 7 -21.50 23.89 38.22
C ASN A 7 -20.76 23.55 36.91
N PHE A 8 -20.42 24.53 36.08
CA PHE A 8 -19.63 24.28 34.87
C PHE A 8 -18.14 24.10 35.23
N SER A 9 -17.70 22.85 35.30
CA SER A 9 -16.27 22.54 35.31
C SER A 9 -15.68 22.75 33.90
N PRO A 10 -14.63 23.57 33.73
CA PRO A 10 -13.94 23.69 32.45
C PRO A 10 -13.37 22.33 32.06
N PHE A 11 -13.66 21.88 30.85
CA PHE A 11 -13.05 20.66 30.29
C PHE A 11 -12.06 21.05 29.20
N GLU A 12 -10.95 20.33 29.15
CA GLU A 12 -9.81 20.66 28.31
C GLU A 12 -9.81 19.89 26.98
N CYS A 13 -9.23 20.50 25.96
CA CYS A 13 -8.99 19.83 24.69
C CYS A 13 -7.97 18.69 24.88
N LEU A 14 -8.35 17.48 24.46
CA LEU A 14 -7.52 16.27 24.54
C LEU A 14 -6.18 16.35 23.79
N THR A 15 -5.95 17.39 22.98
CA THR A 15 -4.74 17.53 22.15
C THR A 15 -3.87 18.71 22.56
N CYS A 16 -4.45 19.84 22.94
CA CYS A 16 -3.71 21.06 23.22
C CYS A 16 -3.92 21.62 24.63
N GLY A 17 -4.74 20.99 25.47
CA GLY A 17 -5.01 21.44 26.84
C GLY A 17 -5.83 22.73 26.93
N LYS A 18 -6.22 23.36 25.81
CA LYS A 18 -7.03 24.58 25.84
C LYS A 18 -8.41 24.30 26.40
N GLU A 19 -8.89 25.23 27.24
CA GLU A 19 -10.25 25.21 27.75
C GLU A 19 -11.28 25.21 26.61
N LEU A 20 -12.29 24.37 26.76
CA LEU A 20 -13.38 24.24 25.81
C LEU A 20 -14.64 24.87 26.38
N PHE A 21 -15.27 25.71 25.56
CA PHE A 21 -16.59 26.29 25.83
C PHE A 21 -17.64 25.67 24.90
N GLY A 22 -18.87 25.55 25.41
CA GLY A 22 -20.03 25.05 24.67
C GLY A 22 -20.43 23.62 25.05
N ARG A 23 -20.79 22.80 24.07
CA ARG A 23 -21.35 21.46 24.30
C ARG A 23 -20.42 20.59 25.15
N ARG A 24 -21.01 19.91 26.15
CA ARG A 24 -20.30 19.03 27.11
C ARG A 24 -19.52 17.87 26.46
N ASP A 25 -19.92 17.42 25.27
CA ASP A 25 -19.29 16.31 24.55
C ASP A 25 -18.14 16.75 23.62
N LYS A 26 -17.79 18.04 23.60
CA LYS A 26 -16.73 18.56 22.75
C LYS A 26 -15.36 18.05 23.26
N LYS A 27 -14.66 17.28 22.41
CA LYS A 27 -13.33 16.72 22.74
C LYS A 27 -12.15 17.56 22.22
N TYR A 28 -12.40 18.37 21.18
CA TYR A 28 -11.37 19.12 20.46
C TYR A 28 -11.78 20.58 20.26
N CYS A 29 -10.81 21.50 20.34
CA CYS A 29 -11.07 22.93 20.17
C CYS A 29 -11.31 23.31 18.71
N ASN A 30 -10.71 22.59 17.77
CA ASN A 30 -10.81 22.80 16.32
C ASN A 30 -10.46 21.51 15.54
N ASP A 31 -10.66 21.53 14.22
CA ASP A 31 -10.37 20.40 13.34
C ASP A 31 -8.88 20.02 13.32
N ASN A 32 -7.97 20.98 13.51
CA ASN A 32 -6.54 20.68 13.60
C ASN A 32 -6.24 19.80 14.82
N CYS A 33 -6.78 20.12 15.99
CA CYS A 33 -6.63 19.31 17.20
C CYS A 33 -7.31 17.96 17.06
N ARG A 34 -8.48 17.90 16.42
CA ARG A 34 -9.15 16.63 16.12
C ARG A 34 -8.27 15.73 15.24
N ASN A 35 -7.70 16.27 14.18
CA ASN A 35 -6.82 15.53 13.27
C ASN A 35 -5.53 15.08 13.97
N ALA A 36 -4.91 15.95 14.77
CA ALA A 36 -3.71 15.61 15.52
C ALA A 36 -3.98 14.57 16.61
N GLY A 37 -5.08 14.70 17.36
CA GLY A 37 -5.53 13.71 18.34
C GLY A 37 -5.81 12.34 17.71
N ASN A 38 -6.49 12.32 16.56
CA ASN A 38 -6.75 11.09 15.81
C ASN A 38 -5.46 10.43 15.28
N ARG A 39 -4.48 11.23 14.82
CA ARG A 39 -3.16 10.72 14.42
C ARG A 39 -2.41 10.09 15.61
N LYS A 40 -2.48 10.73 16.78
CA LYS A 40 -1.85 10.24 18.02
C LYS A 40 -2.50 8.95 18.52
N SER A 41 -3.83 8.88 18.57
CA SER A 41 -4.56 7.66 18.98
C SER A 41 -4.29 6.49 18.02
N LYS A 42 -4.32 6.72 16.70
CA LYS A 42 -3.96 5.69 15.71
C LYS A 42 -2.53 5.18 15.85
N GLY A 43 -1.60 5.99 16.39
CA GLY A 43 -0.22 5.57 16.62
C GLY A 43 0.03 4.87 17.96
N ILE A 44 -0.91 4.93 18.92
CA ILE A 44 -0.77 4.31 20.25
C ILE A 44 -1.41 2.90 20.28
N ASP A 45 -2.55 2.71 19.61
CA ASP A 45 -3.25 1.41 19.56
C ASP A 45 -2.78 0.50 18.42
N SER A 46 -2.01 1.03 17.46
CA SER A 46 -1.33 0.23 16.45
C SER A 46 -0.01 -0.29 16.99
N TRP A 47 0.28 -1.58 16.82
CA TRP A 47 1.64 -2.11 16.89
C TRP A 47 2.65 -1.09 16.35
N TYR A 48 3.61 -0.66 17.19
CA TYR A 48 4.62 0.33 16.80
C TYR A 48 5.40 -0.25 15.63
N GLU A 49 5.16 0.29 14.42
CA GLU A 49 5.84 -0.15 13.22
C GLU A 49 7.34 0.17 13.37
N PRO A 50 8.22 -0.83 13.45
CA PRO A 50 9.64 -0.61 13.53
C PRO A 50 10.13 0.16 12.30
N LEU A 51 11.14 1.02 12.49
CA LEU A 51 11.71 1.85 11.41
C LEU A 51 12.08 1.05 10.15
N PHE A 52 12.53 -0.19 10.30
CA PHE A 52 12.88 -1.04 9.16
C PHE A 52 11.68 -1.37 8.26
N ILE A 53 10.48 -1.54 8.82
CA ILE A 53 9.28 -1.80 8.02
C ILE A 53 8.87 -0.55 7.27
N ALA A 54 8.94 0.61 7.93
CA ALA A 54 8.68 1.90 7.28
C ALA A 54 9.66 2.12 6.10
N GLN A 55 10.93 1.75 6.26
CA GLN A 55 11.94 1.81 5.19
C GLN A 55 11.62 0.85 4.04
N ILE A 56 11.28 -0.42 4.32
CA ILE A 56 10.88 -1.39 3.30
C ILE A 56 9.63 -0.90 2.55
N ASN A 57 8.64 -0.37 3.27
CA ASN A 57 7.42 0.19 2.70
C ASN A 57 7.71 1.40 1.81
N ALA A 58 8.70 2.24 2.16
CA ALA A 58 9.14 3.34 1.31
C ALA A 58 9.77 2.83 0.01
N ILE A 59 10.59 1.77 0.06
CA ILE A 59 11.18 1.15 -1.14
C ILE A 59 10.09 0.53 -2.02
N LEU A 60 9.16 -0.24 -1.45
CA LEU A 60 8.04 -0.84 -2.18
C LEU A 60 7.18 0.21 -2.86
N LYS A 61 6.86 1.33 -2.17
CA LYS A 61 6.12 2.45 -2.76
C LYS A 61 6.88 3.12 -3.90
N ARG A 62 8.19 3.32 -3.77
CA ARG A 62 9.03 3.89 -4.84
C ARG A 62 9.02 2.98 -6.06
N ASN A 63 9.33 1.70 -5.87
CA ASN A 63 9.33 0.70 -6.94
C ASN A 63 7.96 0.63 -7.64
N TYR A 64 6.87 0.59 -6.86
CA TYR A 64 5.50 0.60 -7.39
C TYR A 64 5.26 1.81 -8.31
N LYS A 65 5.62 3.00 -7.84
CA LYS A 65 5.48 4.24 -8.61
C LYS A 65 6.26 4.18 -9.92
N ILE A 66 7.49 3.64 -9.90
CA ILE A 66 8.32 3.51 -11.10
C ILE A 66 7.63 2.61 -12.13
N LEU A 67 7.22 1.41 -11.76
CA LEU A 67 6.56 0.47 -12.68
C LEU A 67 5.28 1.07 -13.27
N LYS A 68 4.42 1.63 -12.41
CA LYS A 68 3.19 2.29 -12.83
C LYS A 68 3.46 3.45 -13.79
N THR A 69 4.52 4.22 -13.56
CA THR A 69 4.89 5.36 -14.43
C THR A 69 5.30 4.86 -15.82
N GLU A 70 6.10 3.80 -15.91
CA GLU A 70 6.50 3.26 -17.20
C GLU A 70 5.31 2.67 -17.96
N VAL A 71 4.44 1.90 -17.30
CA VAL A 71 3.21 1.37 -17.93
C VAL A 71 2.32 2.50 -18.44
N THR A 72 2.12 3.53 -17.63
CA THR A 72 1.30 4.69 -18.01
C THR A 72 1.91 5.45 -19.20
N LYS A 73 3.23 5.65 -19.20
CA LYS A 73 3.94 6.34 -20.28
C LYS A 73 3.85 5.61 -21.63
N HIS A 74 3.77 4.28 -21.58
CA HIS A 74 3.74 3.42 -22.76
C HIS A 74 2.33 2.90 -23.12
N ASN A 75 1.29 3.36 -22.41
CA ASN A 75 -0.10 2.90 -22.56
C ASN A 75 -0.27 1.37 -22.49
N GLY A 76 0.49 0.70 -21.60
CA GLY A 76 0.38 -0.73 -21.36
C GLY A 76 1.71 -1.43 -21.04
N PRO A 77 1.74 -2.77 -21.13
CA PRO A 77 2.95 -3.56 -20.90
C PRO A 77 4.09 -3.12 -21.81
N THR A 78 5.28 -2.99 -21.26
CA THR A 78 6.44 -2.41 -21.95
C THR A 78 7.74 -3.10 -21.55
N SER A 79 8.80 -2.90 -22.31
CA SER A 79 10.15 -3.38 -21.95
C SER A 79 11.10 -2.20 -21.80
N VAL A 80 11.92 -2.22 -20.75
CA VAL A 80 12.89 -1.17 -20.44
C VAL A 80 14.24 -1.80 -20.11
N GLY A 81 15.32 -1.03 -20.25
CA GLY A 81 16.66 -1.49 -19.87
C GLY A 81 16.77 -1.67 -18.35
N ARG A 82 17.50 -2.69 -17.90
CA ARG A 82 17.76 -2.91 -16.48
C ARG A 82 18.42 -1.69 -15.81
N PHE A 83 19.45 -1.14 -16.44
CA PHE A 83 20.17 0.04 -15.93
C PHE A 83 19.28 1.28 -15.81
N TYR A 84 18.30 1.44 -16.70
CA TYR A 84 17.35 2.54 -16.63
C TYR A 84 16.47 2.48 -15.37
N LEU A 85 16.07 1.26 -14.95
CA LEU A 85 15.35 1.10 -13.69
C LEU A 85 16.26 1.35 -12.48
N ILE A 86 17.53 0.90 -12.54
CA ILE A 86 18.51 1.15 -11.48
C ILE A 86 18.75 2.65 -11.28
N ASP A 87 18.89 3.41 -12.37
CA ASP A 87 19.06 4.88 -12.35
C ASP A 87 17.87 5.59 -11.68
N LYS A 88 16.67 5.01 -11.78
CA LYS A 88 15.46 5.48 -11.08
C LYS A 88 15.36 5.01 -9.63
N GLU A 89 16.44 4.47 -9.06
CA GLU A 89 16.48 3.88 -7.72
C GLU A 89 15.52 2.68 -7.55
N PHE A 90 15.22 1.95 -8.63
CA PHE A 90 14.43 0.73 -8.54
C PHE A 90 15.24 -0.39 -7.88
N ASN A 91 14.67 -1.01 -6.84
CA ASN A 91 15.33 -2.09 -6.12
C ASN A 91 14.68 -3.44 -6.38
N PHE A 92 15.31 -4.26 -7.23
CA PHE A 92 14.84 -5.60 -7.62
C PHE A 92 14.71 -6.61 -6.47
N LYS A 93 15.32 -6.34 -5.30
CA LYS A 93 15.24 -7.24 -4.14
C LYS A 93 13.92 -7.17 -3.39
N TYR A 94 13.11 -6.13 -3.64
CA TYR A 94 11.86 -5.88 -2.91
C TYR A 94 10.66 -6.06 -3.82
N TYR A 95 9.89 -7.11 -3.56
CA TYR A 95 8.64 -7.46 -4.21
C TYR A 95 7.69 -8.06 -3.17
N THR A 96 6.39 -8.05 -3.46
CA THR A 96 5.36 -8.61 -2.58
C THR A 96 5.01 -10.05 -2.92
N SER A 97 5.14 -10.43 -4.20
CA SER A 97 4.76 -11.76 -4.70
C SER A 97 5.67 -12.20 -5.84
N ILE A 98 5.80 -13.51 -6.02
CA ILE A 98 6.50 -14.12 -7.16
C ILE A 98 5.52 -15.04 -7.89
N LEU A 99 5.63 -15.09 -9.21
CA LEU A 99 4.90 -16.00 -10.07
C LEU A 99 5.87 -16.67 -11.06
N THR A 100 5.93 -17.99 -11.04
CA THR A 100 6.68 -18.74 -12.06
C THR A 100 5.73 -19.29 -13.11
N THR A 101 6.01 -18.98 -14.37
CA THR A 101 5.26 -19.44 -15.54
C THR A 101 6.19 -20.16 -16.50
N ASN A 102 5.64 -20.85 -17.51
CA ASN A 102 6.45 -21.42 -18.59
C ASN A 102 7.27 -20.36 -19.34
N ALA A 103 6.80 -19.10 -19.32
CA ALA A 103 7.47 -17.98 -19.97
C ALA A 103 8.51 -17.27 -19.07
N GLY A 104 8.70 -17.73 -17.83
CA GLY A 104 9.66 -17.17 -16.88
C GLY A 104 9.06 -16.78 -15.54
N THR A 105 9.91 -16.24 -14.66
CA THR A 105 9.56 -15.80 -13.31
C THR A 105 9.27 -14.31 -13.27
N TYR A 106 8.06 -13.96 -12.86
CA TYR A 106 7.60 -12.61 -12.63
C TYR A 106 7.69 -12.27 -11.15
N HIS A 107 8.15 -11.07 -10.87
CA HIS A 107 8.18 -10.47 -9.54
C HIS A 107 7.14 -9.36 -9.52
N PHE A 108 6.28 -9.34 -8.52
CA PHE A 108 5.16 -8.40 -8.43
C PHE A 108 5.30 -7.50 -7.21
N ILE A 109 4.97 -6.23 -7.39
CA ILE A 109 4.62 -5.30 -6.34
C ILE A 109 3.15 -4.95 -6.53
N TYR A 110 2.31 -5.51 -5.66
CA TYR A 110 0.86 -5.43 -5.78
C TYR A 110 0.39 -5.86 -7.18
N ASP A 111 -0.23 -4.96 -7.93
CA ASP A 111 -0.76 -5.17 -9.28
C ASP A 111 0.26 -4.87 -10.39
N HIS A 112 1.52 -4.57 -10.11
CA HIS A 112 2.52 -4.33 -11.17
C HIS A 112 3.64 -5.36 -11.10
N GLY A 113 3.94 -6.00 -12.23
CA GLY A 113 4.92 -7.07 -12.33
C GLY A 113 6.10 -6.71 -13.21
N TRP A 114 7.23 -7.37 -12.98
CA TRP A 114 8.35 -7.37 -13.91
C TRP A 114 8.98 -8.75 -14.04
N ARG A 115 9.59 -9.01 -15.20
CA ARG A 115 10.45 -10.17 -15.42
C ARG A 115 11.68 -9.76 -16.24
N GLU A 116 12.75 -10.51 -16.07
CA GLU A 116 13.96 -10.36 -16.87
C GLU A 116 13.82 -11.19 -18.15
N LEU A 117 14.22 -10.60 -19.28
CA LEU A 117 14.27 -11.24 -20.58
C LEU A 117 15.70 -11.71 -20.89
N GLU A 118 15.84 -12.63 -21.85
CA GLU A 118 17.14 -13.17 -22.27
C GLU A 118 18.10 -12.11 -22.80
N ASP A 119 17.58 -11.01 -23.36
CA ASP A 119 18.36 -9.87 -23.86
C ASP A 119 18.78 -8.87 -22.76
N GLY A 120 18.54 -9.20 -21.48
CA GLY A 120 18.87 -8.36 -20.33
C GLY A 120 17.92 -7.17 -20.13
N LYS A 121 16.82 -7.08 -20.89
CA LYS A 121 15.76 -6.11 -20.65
C LYS A 121 14.80 -6.61 -19.58
N ILE A 122 14.11 -5.66 -18.98
CA ILE A 122 13.06 -5.90 -18.00
C ILE A 122 11.72 -5.65 -18.68
N MET A 123 10.90 -6.69 -18.77
CA MET A 123 9.51 -6.56 -19.19
C MET A 123 8.66 -6.20 -17.99
N ILE A 124 7.88 -5.13 -18.10
CA ILE A 124 6.94 -4.64 -17.09
C ILE A 124 5.53 -4.98 -17.57
N ASP A 125 4.73 -5.56 -16.68
CA ASP A 125 3.39 -6.06 -17.00
C ASP A 125 2.38 -5.63 -15.93
N GLU A 126 1.12 -5.54 -16.34
CA GLU A 126 -0.03 -5.30 -15.46
C GLU A 126 -1.08 -6.42 -15.68
N PRO A 127 -1.74 -6.93 -14.62
CA PRO A 127 -2.86 -7.83 -14.79
C PRO A 127 -3.97 -7.08 -15.52
N LYS A 128 -4.50 -7.68 -16.59
CA LYS A 128 -5.60 -7.10 -17.38
C LYS A 128 -6.76 -6.66 -16.47
N ALA A 129 -7.24 -5.44 -16.70
CA ALA A 129 -8.29 -4.79 -15.93
C ALA A 129 -9.50 -5.72 -15.69
N GLY A 130 -9.95 -5.80 -14.43
CA GLY A 130 -11.07 -6.64 -14.00
C GLY A 130 -10.70 -8.06 -13.54
N ARG A 131 -9.41 -8.44 -13.58
CA ARG A 131 -8.94 -9.73 -13.05
C ARG A 131 -8.14 -9.52 -11.77
N THR A 132 -8.53 -10.25 -10.72
CA THR A 132 -7.65 -10.42 -9.56
C THR A 132 -6.39 -11.13 -10.01
N LEU A 133 -5.24 -10.82 -9.39
CA LEU A 133 -3.97 -11.53 -9.64
C LEU A 133 -4.17 -13.05 -9.67
N ARG A 134 -4.97 -13.60 -8.73
CA ARG A 134 -5.38 -15.02 -8.71
C ARG A 134 -6.09 -15.51 -9.97
N ALA A 135 -6.99 -14.71 -10.55
CA ALA A 135 -7.70 -15.05 -11.78
C ALA A 135 -6.78 -15.03 -12.99
N THR A 136 -5.86 -14.05 -13.07
CA THR A 136 -4.81 -14.00 -14.09
C THR A 136 -3.85 -15.19 -13.99
N PHE A 137 -3.48 -15.60 -12.78
CA PHE A 137 -2.54 -16.71 -12.55
C PHE A 137 -3.14 -18.10 -12.85
N LYS A 138 -4.45 -18.28 -12.69
CA LYS A 138 -5.12 -19.57 -13.00
C LYS A 138 -5.21 -19.85 -14.51
N GLU A 139 -5.28 -18.81 -15.35
CA GLU A 139 -5.35 -18.94 -16.81
C GLU A 139 -3.99 -19.17 -17.48
N ILE A 140 -2.90 -18.70 -16.88
CA ILE A 140 -1.53 -18.80 -17.43
C ILE A 140 -0.91 -20.21 -17.18
N GLY A 141 -1.65 -21.14 -16.60
CA GLY A 141 -1.20 -22.52 -16.40
C GLY A 141 -0.07 -22.63 -15.36
N VAL A 142 -0.19 -21.89 -14.26
CA VAL A 142 0.78 -21.91 -13.16
C VAL A 142 0.58 -23.20 -12.35
N ARG A 143 1.62 -24.03 -12.28
CA ARG A 143 1.70 -25.13 -11.31
C ARG A 143 2.25 -24.55 -10.00
N ASP A 144 1.39 -24.41 -9.01
CA ASP A 144 1.81 -24.04 -7.66
C ASP A 144 2.67 -25.16 -7.07
N GLY A 145 3.89 -24.83 -6.62
CA GLY A 145 4.82 -25.76 -5.95
C GLY A 145 4.36 -26.24 -4.56
N ASN A 146 3.10 -26.05 -4.21
CA ASN A 146 2.47 -26.58 -3.00
C ASN A 146 1.06 -27.09 -3.36
N GLY A 147 0.93 -28.41 -3.44
CA GLY A 147 -0.29 -29.18 -3.16
C GLY A 147 -1.61 -28.70 -3.77
N ILE A 148 -2.08 -29.47 -4.76
CA ILE A 148 -3.49 -29.71 -5.15
C ILE A 148 -4.52 -28.88 -4.36
N LEU A 149 -5.04 -27.82 -4.97
CA LEU A 149 -6.36 -27.30 -4.58
C LEU A 149 -7.41 -28.36 -4.97
N PRO A 150 -8.21 -28.90 -4.03
CA PRO A 150 -9.23 -29.87 -4.39
C PRO A 150 -10.22 -29.22 -5.36
N ALA A 151 -10.44 -29.88 -6.50
CA ALA A 151 -11.44 -29.49 -7.46
C ALA A 151 -12.79 -29.34 -6.74
N LYS A 152 -13.37 -28.12 -6.76
CA LYS A 152 -14.74 -27.93 -6.31
C LYS A 152 -15.63 -28.82 -7.17
N ARG A 153 -16.12 -29.93 -6.60
CA ARG A 153 -17.25 -30.68 -7.13
C ARG A 153 -18.39 -29.69 -7.29
N LYS A 154 -18.83 -29.47 -8.53
CA LYS A 154 -20.13 -28.85 -8.79
C LYS A 154 -21.18 -29.81 -8.24
N ILE A 155 -22.00 -29.32 -7.32
CA ILE A 155 -23.35 -29.85 -7.09
C ILE A 155 -24.23 -29.14 -8.12
#